data_AF-A0A7S2IWJ1-F1
#
_entry.id   AF-A0A7S2IWJ1-F1
#
_cell.length_a   1.000
_cell.length_b   1.000
_cell.length_c   1.000
_cell.angle_alpha   90.00
_cell.angle_beta   90.00
_cell.angle_gamma   90.00
#
_symmetry.space_group_name_H-M   'P 1'
#
loop_
_entity.id
_entity.type
_entity.pdbx_description
1 polymer ?
#
loop_
_entity_poly.entity_id
_entity_poly.type
_entity_poly.pdbx_seq_one_letter_code
_entity_poly.pdbx_strand_id
1 'polypeptide(L)'
;MTTWSVALLRGAAWTPWALGGSGSTRFCWTDNYPFQPVSPEMRQFYLTAIGFHMSEVAMLLLEVRHPDFWEMLLHHVVASTCVCFSFVLNYVRLGSLVLLLHGATDV
;
A
#
# COMPACT_ATOMS: atom_id res chain seq x y z
N MET A 1 -6.61 -4.18 6.59
CA MET A 1 -6.32 -3.33 5.43
C MET A 1 -6.96 -3.83 4.13
N THR A 2 -6.96 -5.15 3.88
CA THR A 2 -7.43 -5.79 2.64
C THR A 2 -8.90 -5.58 2.26
N THR A 3 -9.84 -5.69 3.20
CA THR A 3 -11.27 -5.51 2.88
C THR A 3 -11.59 -4.06 2.50
N TRP A 4 -10.97 -3.10 3.19
CA TRP A 4 -11.13 -1.68 2.89
C TRP A 4 -10.46 -1.30 1.56
N SER A 5 -9.28 -1.84 1.26
CA SER A 5 -8.61 -1.59 -0.01
C SER A 5 -9.38 -2.16 -1.21
N VAL A 6 -9.96 -3.37 -1.09
CA VAL A 6 -10.83 -3.93 -2.14
C VAL A 6 -12.05 -3.03 -2.38
N ALA A 7 -12.74 -2.62 -1.32
CA ALA A 7 -13.92 -1.77 -1.44
C ALA A 7 -13.60 -0.41 -2.09
N LEU A 8 -12.49 0.20 -1.70
CA LEU A 8 -12.03 1.48 -2.24
C LEU A 8 -11.58 1.40 -3.71
N LEU A 9 -10.90 0.30 -4.08
CA LEU A 9 -10.26 0.16 -5.40
C LEU A 9 -11.15 -0.48 -6.46
N ARG A 10 -12.25 -1.13 -6.08
CA ARG A 10 -13.16 -1.82 -7.02
C ARG A 10 -13.67 -0.91 -8.14
N GLY A 11 -13.98 0.35 -7.83
CA GLY A 11 -14.46 1.34 -8.81
C GLY A 11 -13.37 2.18 -9.47
N ALA A 12 -12.10 1.98 -9.12
CA ALA A 12 -11.02 2.84 -9.59
C ALA A 12 -10.60 2.50 -11.03
N ALA A 13 -10.40 3.53 -11.86
CA ALA A 13 -10.05 3.39 -13.27
C ALA A 13 -8.71 2.68 -13.52
N TRP A 14 -7.83 2.64 -12.52
CA TRP A 14 -6.52 1.99 -12.61
C TRP A 14 -6.51 0.55 -12.09
N THR A 15 -7.61 0.05 -11.53
CA THR A 15 -7.69 -1.31 -10.98
C THR A 15 -8.10 -2.30 -12.07
N PRO A 16 -7.23 -3.24 -12.47
CA PRO A 16 -7.54 -4.23 -13.49
C PRO A 16 -8.55 -5.27 -13.00
N TRP A 17 -9.16 -5.98 -13.95
CA TRP A 17 -10.10 -7.08 -13.67
C TRP A 17 -9.47 -8.20 -12.83
N ALA A 18 -8.17 -8.45 -12.98
CA ALA A 18 -7.43 -9.42 -12.18
C ALA A 18 -7.44 -9.10 -10.68
N LEU A 19 -7.65 -7.83 -10.31
CA LEU A 19 -7.73 -7.34 -8.93
C LEU A 19 -9.17 -6.97 -8.51
N GLY A 20 -10.17 -7.40 -9.29
CA GLY A 20 -11.59 -7.18 -9.01
C GLY A 20 -12.17 -5.84 -9.49
N GLY A 21 -11.42 -5.07 -10.30
CA GLY A 21 -11.89 -3.84 -10.95
C GLY A 21 -12.35 -4.04 -12.40
N SER A 22 -12.55 -2.95 -13.13
CA SER A 22 -12.82 -2.97 -14.59
C SER A 22 -11.87 -2.07 -15.40
N GLY A 23 -10.86 -1.52 -14.72
CA GLY A 23 -9.92 -0.54 -15.25
C GLY A 23 -8.66 -1.16 -15.88
N SER A 24 -7.66 -0.32 -16.13
CA SER A 24 -6.37 -0.73 -16.67
C SER A 24 -5.22 -0.10 -15.88
N THR A 25 -4.17 -0.87 -15.60
CA THR A 25 -2.98 -0.39 -14.91
C THR A 25 -2.31 0.77 -15.64
N ARG A 26 -2.54 0.93 -16.95
CA ARG A 26 -2.06 2.07 -17.75
C ARG A 26 -2.42 3.43 -17.13
N PHE A 27 -3.60 3.54 -16.54
CA PHE A 27 -4.07 4.77 -15.89
C PHE A 27 -3.30 5.13 -14.62
N CYS A 28 -2.42 4.27 -14.13
CA CYS A 28 -1.51 4.60 -13.03
C CYS A 28 -0.49 5.67 -13.41
N TRP A 29 -0.06 5.75 -14.68
CA TRP A 29 1.01 6.66 -15.13
C TRP A 29 0.61 7.57 -16.28
N THR A 30 -0.40 7.23 -17.08
CA THR A 30 -0.77 8.05 -18.25
C THR A 30 -1.64 9.25 -17.94
N ASP A 31 -2.34 9.22 -16.81
CA ASP A 31 -3.29 10.27 -16.43
C ASP A 31 -2.60 11.23 -15.45
N ASN A 32 -1.92 12.22 -16.02
CA ASN A 32 -1.34 13.37 -15.32
C ASN A 32 -0.33 13.07 -14.19
N TYR A 33 0.46 12.00 -14.28
CA TYR A 33 1.58 11.77 -13.37
C TYR A 33 2.70 12.81 -13.65
N PRO A 34 3.32 13.46 -12.64
CA PRO A 34 3.21 13.23 -11.18
C PRO A 34 2.15 14.08 -10.45
N PHE A 35 1.31 14.84 -11.14
CA PHE A 35 0.31 15.74 -10.56
C PHE A 35 -1.10 15.12 -10.49
N GLN A 36 -1.16 13.83 -10.15
CA GLN A 36 -2.42 13.11 -10.01
C GLN A 36 -3.21 13.61 -8.81
N PRO A 37 -4.52 13.91 -8.95
CA PRO A 37 -5.35 14.26 -7.81
C PRO A 37 -5.56 13.03 -6.92
N VAL A 38 -5.31 13.20 -5.63
CA VAL A 38 -5.56 12.17 -4.61
C VAL A 38 -6.85 12.51 -3.88
N SER A 39 -7.84 11.63 -3.97
CA SER A 39 -9.12 11.84 -3.28
C SER A 39 -8.92 11.83 -1.75
N PRO A 40 -9.78 12.50 -0.98
CA PRO A 40 -9.71 12.47 0.49
C PRO A 40 -9.73 11.06 1.07
N GLU A 41 -10.54 10.17 0.52
CA GLU A 41 -10.68 8.78 0.93
C GLU A 41 -9.39 8.00 0.67
N MET A 42 -8.80 8.19 -0.51
CA MET A 42 -7.51 7.58 -0.85
C MET A 42 -6.40 8.08 0.06
N ARG A 43 -6.37 9.38 0.37
CA ARG A 43 -5.40 9.95 1.31
C ARG A 43 -5.56 9.35 2.70
N GLN A 44 -6.79 9.24 3.20
CA GLN A 44 -7.06 8.64 4.51
C GLN A 44 -6.64 7.17 4.57
N PHE A 45 -6.98 6.40 3.53
CA PHE A 45 -6.53 5.02 3.38
C PHE A 45 -5.00 4.92 3.44
N TYR A 46 -4.30 5.78 2.69
CA TYR A 46 -2.84 5.78 2.64
C TYR A 46 -2.19 6.15 3.96
N LEU A 47 -2.67 7.19 4.63
CA LEU A 47 -2.15 7.60 5.95
C LEU A 47 -2.37 6.50 6.99
N THR A 48 -3.52 5.82 6.94
CA THR A 48 -3.80 4.69 7.84
C THR A 48 -2.89 3.51 7.52
N ALA A 49 -2.63 3.23 6.24
CA ALA A 49 -1.69 2.17 5.83
C ALA A 49 -0.27 2.47 6.33
N ILE A 50 0.23 3.70 6.18
CA ILE A 50 1.54 4.11 6.71
C ILE A 50 1.57 3.92 8.24
N GLY A 51 0.55 4.40 8.96
CA GLY A 51 0.48 4.25 10.42
C GLY A 51 0.50 2.78 10.86
N PHE A 52 -0.22 1.92 10.14
CA PHE A 52 -0.22 0.47 10.40
C PHE A 52 1.17 -0.15 10.21
N HIS A 53 1.84 0.07 9.08
CA HIS A 53 3.18 -0.49 8.83
C HIS A 53 4.23 0.02 9.83
N MET A 54 4.15 1.30 10.22
CA MET A 54 5.03 1.84 11.27
C MET A 54 4.76 1.21 12.63
N SER A 55 3.50 0.86 12.92
CA SER A 55 3.15 0.14 14.16
C SER A 55 3.70 -1.29 14.19
N GLU A 56 3.76 -1.99 13.06
CA GLU A 56 4.35 -3.33 12.96
C GLU A 56 5.85 -3.30 13.26
N VAL A 57 6.58 -2.33 12.70
CA VAL A 57 8.00 -2.11 13.02
C VAL A 57 8.17 -1.82 14.52
N ALA A 58 7.32 -0.98 15.10
CA ALA A 58 7.38 -0.67 16.53
C ALA A 58 7.11 -1.89 17.41
N MET A 59 6.10 -2.69 17.08
CA MET A 59 5.77 -3.92 17.81
C MET A 59 6.90 -4.94 17.73
N LEU A 60 7.49 -5.14 16.54
CA LEU A 60 8.63 -6.04 16.37
C LEU A 60 9.82 -5.66 17.27
N LEU A 61 10.05 -4.35 17.50
CA LEU A 61 11.11 -3.87 18.40
C LEU A 61 10.81 -4.07 19.90
N LEU A 62 9.53 -4.10 20.28
CA LEU A 62 9.07 -4.24 21.67
C LEU A 62 8.88 -5.71 22.08
N GLU A 63 8.62 -6.60 21.12
CA GLU A 63 8.38 -8.02 21.37
C GLU A 63 9.67 -8.82 21.62
N VAL A 64 9.49 -10.05 22.11
CA VAL A 64 10.60 -10.98 22.34
C VAL A 64 11.20 -11.38 20.99
N ARG A 65 12.53 -11.30 20.88
CA ARG A 65 13.22 -11.61 19.63
C ARG A 65 13.16 -13.10 19.33
N HIS A 66 12.48 -13.43 18.24
CA HIS A 66 12.50 -14.75 17.61
C HIS A 66 13.73 -14.91 16.70
N PRO A 67 14.16 -16.14 16.35
CA PRO A 67 15.37 -16.37 15.57
C PRO A 67 15.34 -15.76 14.15
N ASP A 68 14.16 -15.49 13.61
CA ASP A 68 13.87 -14.82 12.33
C ASP A 68 13.78 -13.28 12.44
N PHE A 69 14.06 -12.70 13.61
CA PHE A 69 13.89 -11.27 13.89
C PHE A 69 14.51 -10.35 12.83
N TRP A 70 15.73 -10.63 12.36
CA TRP A 70 16.41 -9.78 11.38
C TRP A 70 15.78 -9.82 9.99
N GLU A 71 15.26 -10.98 9.60
CA GLU A 71 14.56 -11.16 8.32
C GLU A 71 13.23 -10.41 8.35
N MET A 72 12.44 -10.60 9.42
CA MET A 72 11.18 -9.87 9.61
C MET A 72 11.37 -8.36 9.75
N LEU A 73 12.43 -7.91 10.44
CA LEU A 73 12.73 -6.48 10.56
C LEU A 73 13.06 -5.89 9.19
N LEU A 74 13.88 -6.56 8.39
CA LEU A 74 14.20 -6.11 7.04
C LEU A 74 12.94 -6.05 6.17
N HIS A 75 12.08 -7.08 6.21
CA HIS A 75 10.80 -7.12 5.50
C HIS A 75 9.92 -5.91 5.82
N HIS A 76 9.64 -5.66 7.11
CA HIS A 76 8.79 -4.54 7.51
C HIS A 76 9.42 -3.17 7.23
N VAL A 77 10.75 -3.02 7.35
CA VAL A 77 11.45 -1.77 7.00
C VAL A 77 11.33 -1.50 5.50
N VAL A 78 11.52 -2.51 4.65
CA VAL A 78 11.37 -2.39 3.19
C VAL A 78 9.93 -2.06 2.82
N ALA A 79 8.95 -2.78 3.38
CA ALA A 79 7.53 -2.53 3.15
C ALA A 79 7.13 -1.10 3.56
N SER A 80 7.50 -0.67 4.77
CA SER A 80 7.26 0.69 5.28
C SER A 80 7.87 1.76 4.38
N THR A 81 9.09 1.52 3.90
CA THR A 81 9.81 2.42 3.01
C THR A 81 9.11 2.54 1.65
N CYS A 82 8.67 1.42 1.08
CA CYS A 82 7.90 1.39 -0.18
C CYS A 82 6.59 2.17 -0.07
N VAL A 83 5.84 2.01 1.03
CA VAL A 83 4.58 2.75 1.25
C VAL A 83 4.86 4.25 1.43
N CYS A 84 5.86 4.64 2.22
CA CYS A 84 6.20 6.05 2.40
C CYS A 84 6.64 6.73 1.08
N PHE A 85 7.54 6.09 0.32
CA PHE A 85 8.01 6.66 -0.95
C PHE A 85 6.91 6.77 -1.99
N SER A 86 6.02 5.79 -2.07
CA SER A 86 4.92 5.83 -3.03
C SER A 86 3.93 6.96 -2.72
N PHE A 87 3.78 7.38 -1.46
CA PHE A 87 3.01 8.58 -1.12
C PHE A 87 3.75 9.87 -1.50
N VAL A 88 5.02 9.99 -1.11
CA VAL A 88 5.84 11.21 -1.33
C VAL A 88 6.01 11.53 -2.82
N LEU A 89 6.20 10.49 -3.65
CA LEU A 89 6.37 10.63 -5.10
C LEU A 89 5.05 10.69 -5.87
N ASN A 90 3.90 10.70 -5.18
CA ASN A 90 2.56 10.64 -5.77
C ASN A 90 2.32 9.42 -6.68
N TYR A 91 2.97 8.28 -6.38
CA TYR A 91 2.69 6.98 -6.98
C TYR A 91 1.48 6.29 -6.33
N VAL A 92 0.52 7.06 -5.82
CA VAL A 92 -0.59 6.57 -4.99
C VAL A 92 -1.44 5.51 -5.70
N ARG A 93 -1.64 5.64 -7.02
CA ARG A 93 -2.38 4.64 -7.81
C ARG A 93 -1.65 3.30 -7.86
N LEU A 94 -0.35 3.28 -8.17
CA LEU A 94 0.47 2.06 -8.14
C LEU A 94 0.59 1.50 -6.73
N GLY A 95 0.92 2.36 -5.77
CA GLY A 95 1.09 1.98 -4.38
C GLY A 95 -0.18 1.36 -3.79
N SER A 96 -1.37 1.85 -4.17
CA SER A 96 -2.64 1.25 -3.75
C SER A 96 -2.84 -0.18 -4.26
N LEU A 97 -2.40 -0.50 -5.48
CA LEU A 97 -2.46 -1.86 -6.03
C LEU A 97 -1.45 -2.78 -5.35
N VAL A 98 -0.25 -2.27 -5.05
CA VAL A 98 0.77 -3.01 -4.30
C VAL A 98 0.29 -3.29 -2.88
N LEU A 99 -0.28 -2.30 -2.18
CA LEU A 99 -0.87 -2.47 -0.85
C LEU A 99 -2.01 -3.49 -0.82
N LEU A 100 -2.84 -3.52 -1.88
CA LEU A 100 -3.90 -4.50 -2.03
C LEU A 100 -3.34 -5.93 -2.14
N LEU A 101 -2.34 -6.13 -3.00
CA LEU A 101 -1.68 -7.42 -3.19
C LEU A 101 -0.93 -7.86 -1.94
N HIS A 102 -0.12 -6.95 -1.38
CA HIS A 102 0.70 -7.21 -0.21
C HIS A 102 -0.15 -7.70 0.95
N GLY A 103 -1.26 -7.01 1.27
CA GLY A 103 -2.14 -7.44 2.35
C GLY A 103 -2.83 -8.80 2.13
N ALA A 104 -2.87 -9.32 0.90
CA ALA A 104 -3.38 -10.67 0.62
C ALA A 104 -2.31 -11.76 0.75
N THR A 105 -1.03 -11.38 0.64
CA THR A 105 0.11 -12.31 0.62
C THR A 105 0.98 -12.25 1.86
N ASP A 106 0.86 -11.20 2.67
CA ASP A 106 1.60 -11.08 3.93
C ASP A 106 1.05 -12.16 4.90
N VAL A 107 1.92 -13.13 5.23
CA VAL A 107 1.66 -14.33 6.06
C VAL A 107 2.84 -14.52 6.99
#